data_AF-A0AAN8C6Y7-F1
#
_entry.id   AF-A0AAN8C6Y7-F1
#
_cell.length_a   1.000
_cell.length_b   1.000
_cell.length_c   1.000
_cell.angle_alpha   90.00
_cell.angle_beta   90.00
_cell.angle_gamma   90.00
#
_symmetry.space_group_name_H-M   'P 1'
#
loop_
_entity.id
_entity.type
_entity.pdbx_description
1 polymer ?
#
loop_
_entity_poly.entity_id
_entity_poly.type
_entity_poly.pdbx_seq_one_letter_code
_entity_poly.pdbx_strand_id
1 'polypeptide(L)'
;MVDSPGAMKKSLPVPELQPLDRYDLSRAKTSASVRWLLNKAYGSAENVPVEYREPCYRDQYLQQHLKPELVQLLVSPEIYCRARALEQAEHGVSQPAAQGQADNGALLQLLVKKGFGPKVQEVDVTEDDLSAVPINTKAHLALIDGLMSLAANEAVGRVKMAAEAELTGAGAPWENALLFWVNRLNQKLRETTEDEEPSKTCTDLQTAQDSCQSNRWYWKLVPIRYRKDRVQSKLTPTFPVVTGVKDLSNGCAIAAALHYYCPQLLPLEDVCLKDTMSLADSLYNLQLIREFSESSLQSCCPLAVEDLLYAPPHPARTHQHSPIL
;
A
#
# COMPACT_ATOMS: atom_id res chain seq x y z
N MET A 1 25.92 33.86 9.13
CA MET A 1 24.78 33.27 8.38
C MET A 1 24.08 32.36 9.35
N VAL A 2 22.86 32.71 9.74
CA VAL A 2 22.05 31.95 10.72
C VAL A 2 21.11 31.07 9.91
N ASP A 3 21.33 29.76 9.95
CA ASP A 3 20.39 28.78 9.43
C ASP A 3 19.08 28.86 10.21
N SER A 4 17.98 29.00 9.48
CA SER A 4 16.63 28.98 10.03
C SER A 4 16.09 27.55 9.94
N PRO A 5 15.72 26.87 11.05
CA PRO A 5 15.00 25.61 11.02
C PRO A 5 13.52 25.92 11.05
N GLY A 6 12.88 25.87 9.89
CA GLY A 6 11.45 26.11 9.72
C GLY A 6 10.98 25.48 8.44
N ALA A 7 11.15 24.17 8.31
CA ALA A 7 10.42 23.41 7.31
C ALA A 7 8.93 23.57 7.62
N MET A 8 8.27 24.49 6.93
CA MET A 8 6.82 24.61 6.93
C MET A 8 6.27 23.22 6.58
N LYS A 9 5.47 22.62 7.48
CA LYS A 9 4.71 21.41 7.18
C LYS A 9 3.99 21.65 5.86
N LYS A 10 4.38 20.92 4.81
CA LYS A 10 3.78 21.06 3.49
C LYS A 10 2.30 20.71 3.63
N SER A 11 1.43 21.70 3.42
CA SER A 11 0.00 21.43 3.36
C SER A 11 -0.27 20.72 2.04
N LEU A 12 -0.53 19.42 2.10
CA LEU A 12 -0.93 18.65 0.93
C LEU A 12 -2.30 19.16 0.45
N PRO A 13 -2.49 19.36 -0.87
CA PRO A 13 -3.78 19.77 -1.40
C PRO A 13 -4.81 18.68 -1.09
N VAL A 14 -5.95 19.06 -0.52
CA VAL A 14 -7.04 18.10 -0.24
C VAL A 14 -7.53 17.54 -1.59
N PRO A 15 -7.48 16.23 -1.82
CA PRO A 15 -7.87 15.66 -3.10
C PRO A 15 -9.39 15.74 -3.26
N GLU A 16 -9.85 16.09 -4.46
CA GLU A 16 -11.27 16.05 -4.80
C GLU A 16 -11.73 14.59 -4.91
N LEU A 17 -12.38 14.08 -3.87
CA LEU A 17 -12.86 12.72 -3.83
C LEU A 17 -14.17 12.56 -4.60
N GLN A 18 -14.22 11.56 -5.49
CA GLN A 18 -15.46 11.10 -6.09
C GLN A 18 -16.27 10.28 -5.08
N PRO A 19 -17.53 10.61 -4.78
CA PRO A 19 -18.37 9.82 -3.86
C PRO A 19 -18.39 8.32 -4.20
N LEU A 20 -18.41 7.47 -3.17
CA LEU A 20 -18.31 6.02 -3.32
C LEU A 20 -19.40 5.43 -4.23
N ASP A 21 -20.61 5.98 -4.20
CA ASP A 21 -21.75 5.59 -5.06
C ASP A 21 -21.49 5.83 -6.55
N ARG A 22 -20.59 6.77 -6.87
CA ARG A 22 -20.19 7.06 -8.25
C ARG A 22 -18.88 6.38 -8.60
N TYR A 23 -18.12 5.88 -7.62
CA TYR A 23 -16.79 5.33 -7.81
C TYR A 23 -16.81 4.05 -8.65
N ASP A 24 -16.12 4.09 -9.79
CA ASP A 24 -16.07 2.95 -10.71
C ASP A 24 -14.97 1.97 -10.28
N LEU A 25 -15.36 1.00 -9.46
CA LEU A 25 -14.50 -0.06 -8.96
C LEU A 25 -13.91 -0.93 -10.07
N SER A 26 -14.65 -1.12 -11.17
CA SER A 26 -14.19 -1.92 -12.31
C SER A 26 -13.06 -1.20 -13.05
N ARG A 27 -13.23 0.10 -13.31
CA ARG A 27 -12.19 0.95 -13.90
C ARG A 27 -10.96 1.02 -13.00
N ALA A 28 -11.17 1.24 -11.71
CA ALA A 28 -10.11 1.28 -10.71
C ALA A 28 -9.27 0.00 -10.73
N LYS A 29 -9.93 -1.17 -10.60
CA LYS A 29 -9.26 -2.47 -10.68
C LYS A 29 -8.51 -2.64 -12.00
N THR A 30 -9.16 -2.36 -13.12
CA THR A 30 -8.54 -2.50 -14.46
C THR A 30 -7.29 -1.63 -14.59
N SER A 31 -7.39 -0.36 -14.17
CA SER A 31 -6.28 0.60 -14.29
C SER A 31 -5.13 0.22 -13.38
N ALA A 32 -5.40 -0.13 -12.12
CA ALA A 32 -4.37 -0.54 -11.17
C ALA A 32 -3.66 -1.83 -11.62
N SER A 33 -4.42 -2.83 -12.08
CA SER A 33 -3.86 -4.10 -12.57
C SER A 33 -2.97 -3.90 -13.80
N VAL A 34 -3.42 -3.09 -14.77
CA VAL A 34 -2.62 -2.80 -15.97
C VAL A 34 -1.39 -1.96 -15.64
N ARG A 35 -1.50 -0.93 -14.77
CA ARG A 35 -0.35 -0.15 -14.32
C ARG A 35 0.68 -1.01 -13.60
N TRP A 36 0.25 -1.93 -12.74
CA TRP A 36 1.16 -2.88 -12.09
C TRP A 36 1.92 -3.73 -13.12
N LEU A 37 1.19 -4.32 -14.08
CA LEU A 37 1.78 -5.15 -15.11
C LEU A 37 2.81 -4.38 -15.94
N LEU A 38 2.46 -3.16 -16.37
CA LEU A 38 3.37 -2.28 -17.11
C LEU A 38 4.60 -1.92 -16.28
N ASN A 39 4.43 -1.52 -15.02
CA ASN A 39 5.55 -1.22 -14.14
C ASN A 39 6.52 -2.40 -14.03
N LYS A 40 6.00 -3.63 -13.92
CA LYS A 40 6.83 -4.84 -13.91
C LYS A 40 7.47 -5.14 -15.26
N ALA A 41 6.74 -5.02 -16.36
CA ALA A 41 7.27 -5.30 -17.69
C ALA A 41 8.29 -4.27 -18.20
N TYR A 42 8.26 -3.04 -17.69
CA TYR A 42 9.23 -1.98 -18.02
C TYR A 42 10.27 -1.77 -16.90
N GLY A 43 10.20 -2.55 -15.81
CA GLY A 43 11.11 -2.52 -14.67
C GLY A 43 10.90 -1.37 -13.68
N SER A 44 10.27 -0.26 -14.09
CA SER A 44 9.84 0.83 -13.20
C SER A 44 8.73 1.66 -13.85
N ALA A 45 8.00 2.44 -13.06
CA ALA A 45 6.95 3.32 -13.59
C ALA A 45 7.50 4.44 -14.49
N GLU A 46 8.75 4.88 -14.24
CA GLU A 46 9.40 5.93 -15.03
C GLU A 46 9.66 5.47 -16.48
N ASN A 47 9.95 4.19 -16.65
CA ASN A 47 10.22 3.56 -17.93
C ASN A 47 8.94 3.26 -18.74
N VAL A 48 7.76 3.35 -18.14
CA VAL A 48 6.49 3.12 -18.83
C VAL A 48 6.22 4.29 -19.80
N PRO A 49 5.97 4.01 -21.09
CA PRO A 49 5.61 5.03 -22.08
C PRO A 49 4.41 5.87 -21.62
N VAL A 50 4.46 7.18 -21.89
CA VAL A 50 3.50 8.16 -21.36
C VAL A 50 2.07 7.83 -21.80
N GLU A 51 1.91 7.36 -23.02
CA GLU A 51 0.65 6.90 -23.61
C GLU A 51 -0.03 5.77 -22.82
N TYR A 52 0.75 4.95 -22.11
CA TYR A 52 0.27 3.78 -21.36
C TYR A 52 0.05 4.05 -19.87
N ARG A 53 0.56 5.18 -19.34
CA ARG A 53 0.43 5.53 -17.90
C ARG A 53 -1.01 5.70 -17.45
N GLU A 54 -1.88 6.15 -18.36
CA GLU A 54 -3.33 6.18 -18.15
C GLU A 54 -4.01 5.08 -19.00
N PRO A 55 -4.36 3.92 -18.42
CA PRO A 55 -4.79 2.77 -19.22
C PRO A 55 -6.17 2.89 -19.86
N CYS A 56 -7.06 3.64 -19.20
CA CYS A 56 -8.46 3.74 -19.58
C CYS A 56 -8.80 5.14 -20.10
N TYR A 57 -9.80 5.22 -20.97
CA TYR A 57 -10.40 6.48 -21.39
C TYR A 57 -11.93 6.40 -21.33
N ARG A 58 -12.57 7.56 -21.32
CA ARG A 58 -14.03 7.70 -21.43
C ARG A 58 -14.39 8.10 -22.85
N ASP A 59 -15.33 7.39 -23.45
CA ASP A 59 -15.91 7.80 -24.73
C ASP A 59 -16.95 8.92 -24.55
N GLN A 60 -17.56 9.33 -25.67
CA GLN A 60 -18.61 10.35 -25.69
C GLN A 60 -19.89 9.95 -24.93
N TYR A 61 -20.07 8.67 -24.61
CA TYR A 61 -21.18 8.12 -23.83
C TYR A 61 -20.80 7.87 -22.36
N LEU A 62 -19.62 8.34 -21.94
CA LEU A 62 -19.05 8.12 -20.61
C LEU A 62 -18.77 6.64 -20.29
N GLN A 63 -18.77 5.75 -21.30
CA GLN A 63 -18.37 4.37 -21.12
C GLN A 63 -16.85 4.29 -21.01
N GLN A 64 -16.38 3.41 -20.12
CA GLN A 64 -14.96 3.16 -19.93
C GLN A 64 -14.46 2.16 -20.97
N HIS A 65 -13.32 2.48 -21.56
CA HIS A 65 -12.63 1.59 -22.49
C HIS A 65 -11.14 1.56 -22.17
N LEU A 66 -10.53 0.39 -22.35
CA LEU A 66 -9.07 0.30 -22.43
C LEU A 66 -8.60 0.97 -23.73
N LYS A 67 -7.49 1.70 -23.65
CA LYS A 67 -6.87 2.30 -24.85
C LYS A 67 -6.56 1.21 -25.90
N PRO A 68 -6.86 1.42 -27.20
CA PRO A 68 -6.69 0.40 -28.24
C PRO A 68 -5.27 -0.17 -28.32
N GLU A 69 -4.25 0.66 -28.08
CA GLU A 69 -2.84 0.26 -28.08
C GLU A 69 -2.53 -0.72 -26.94
N LEU A 70 -3.16 -0.52 -25.78
CA LEU A 70 -3.05 -1.43 -24.64
C LEU A 70 -3.82 -2.72 -24.88
N VAL A 71 -4.96 -2.67 -25.57
CA VAL A 71 -5.68 -3.89 -25.96
C VAL A 71 -4.79 -4.77 -26.84
N GLN A 72 -4.10 -4.20 -27.82
CA GLN A 72 -3.16 -4.96 -28.66
C GLN A 72 -2.01 -5.56 -27.84
N LEU A 73 -1.47 -4.80 -26.88
CA LEU A 73 -0.41 -5.26 -26.01
C LEU A 73 -0.85 -6.41 -25.08
N LEU A 74 -2.05 -6.33 -24.51
CA LEU A 74 -2.59 -7.31 -23.57
C LEU A 74 -2.99 -8.62 -24.26
N VAL A 75 -3.43 -8.59 -25.52
CA VAL A 75 -3.72 -9.82 -26.29
C VAL A 75 -2.43 -10.58 -26.63
N SER A 76 -1.27 -9.89 -26.65
CA SER A 76 0.03 -10.53 -26.84
C SER A 76 0.56 -11.18 -25.55
N PRO A 77 1.12 -12.41 -25.60
CA PRO A 77 1.75 -13.03 -24.44
C PRO A 77 3.02 -12.29 -23.96
N GLU A 78 3.63 -11.47 -24.83
CA GLU A 78 4.92 -10.85 -24.59
C GLU A 78 4.97 -10.01 -23.31
N ILE A 79 3.90 -9.26 -23.02
CA ILE A 79 3.90 -8.34 -21.87
C ILE A 79 3.88 -9.11 -20.54
N TYR A 80 3.13 -10.21 -20.47
CA TYR A 80 3.05 -11.06 -19.28
C TYR A 80 4.35 -11.83 -19.06
N CYS A 81 4.90 -12.43 -20.13
CA CYS A 81 6.17 -13.14 -20.06
C CYS A 81 7.31 -12.20 -19.65
N ARG A 82 7.34 -10.97 -20.20
CA ARG A 82 8.33 -9.97 -19.85
C ARG A 82 8.24 -9.56 -18.39
N ALA A 83 7.03 -9.25 -17.89
CA ALA A 83 6.82 -8.93 -16.48
C ALA A 83 7.37 -10.04 -15.58
N ARG A 84 7.04 -11.30 -15.89
CA ARG A 84 7.53 -12.46 -15.12
C ARG A 84 9.05 -12.62 -15.18
N ALA A 85 9.66 -12.42 -16.35
CA ALA A 85 11.11 -12.55 -16.52
C ALA A 85 11.87 -11.48 -15.72
N LEU A 86 11.39 -10.23 -15.74
CA LEU A 86 11.99 -9.14 -14.96
C LEU A 86 11.84 -9.39 -13.46
N GLU A 87 10.68 -9.86 -13.01
CA GLU A 87 10.52 -10.28 -11.62
C GLU A 87 11.53 -11.35 -11.24
N GLN A 88 11.75 -12.38 -12.06
CA GLN A 88 12.75 -13.42 -11.77
C GLN A 88 14.19 -12.88 -11.73
N ALA A 89 14.51 -11.92 -12.59
CA ALA A 89 15.81 -11.25 -12.61
C ALA A 89 16.06 -10.44 -11.33
N GLU A 90 15.04 -9.73 -10.81
CA GLU A 90 15.12 -9.04 -9.50
C GLU A 90 15.48 -10.01 -8.35
N HIS A 91 15.10 -11.27 -8.48
CA HIS A 91 15.35 -12.31 -7.49
C HIS A 91 16.67 -13.07 -7.69
N GLY A 92 17.54 -12.62 -8.61
CA GLY A 92 18.83 -13.27 -8.88
C GLY A 92 18.70 -14.66 -9.52
N VAL A 93 17.52 -15.03 -10.01
CA VAL A 93 17.31 -16.26 -10.77
C VAL A 93 17.66 -15.96 -12.22
N SER A 94 18.94 -16.12 -12.56
CA SER A 94 19.39 -16.03 -13.94
C SER A 94 18.83 -17.20 -14.75
N GLN A 95 17.73 -16.98 -15.47
CA GLN A 95 17.43 -17.82 -16.64
C GLN A 95 18.30 -17.35 -17.80
N PRO A 96 18.78 -18.27 -18.68
CA PRO A 96 19.31 -17.84 -19.97
C PRO A 96 18.25 -16.97 -20.62
N ALA A 97 18.66 -15.84 -21.23
CA ALA A 97 17.77 -14.96 -21.98
C ALA A 97 16.80 -15.85 -22.78
N ALA A 98 15.51 -15.82 -22.42
CA ALA A 98 14.53 -16.67 -23.05
C ALA A 98 14.44 -16.23 -24.51
N GLN A 99 15.24 -16.88 -25.36
CA GLN A 99 15.05 -16.96 -26.80
C GLN A 99 13.88 -17.90 -27.14
N GLY A 100 13.04 -18.24 -26.16
CA GLY A 100 11.77 -18.92 -26.37
C GLY A 100 10.69 -17.91 -26.74
N GLN A 101 9.77 -18.33 -27.61
CA GLN A 101 8.57 -17.55 -27.91
C GLN A 101 7.77 -17.35 -26.60
N ALA A 102 7.33 -16.12 -26.36
CA ALA A 102 6.42 -15.83 -25.27
C ALA A 102 5.14 -16.67 -25.45
N ASP A 103 4.73 -17.38 -24.40
CA ASP A 103 3.63 -18.34 -24.44
C ASP A 103 2.74 -18.19 -23.20
N ASN A 104 1.45 -17.92 -23.45
CA ASN A 104 0.43 -17.84 -22.41
C ASN A 104 0.16 -19.23 -21.79
N GLY A 105 0.23 -20.31 -22.58
CA GLY A 105 0.04 -21.68 -22.08
C GLY A 105 1.04 -22.05 -21.00
N ALA A 106 2.33 -21.79 -21.24
CA ALA A 106 3.39 -21.98 -20.25
C ALA A 106 3.18 -21.14 -18.97
N LEU A 107 2.70 -19.89 -19.10
CA LEU A 107 2.39 -19.03 -17.95
C LEU A 107 1.21 -19.57 -17.13
N LEU A 108 0.13 -19.98 -17.79
CA LEU A 108 -1.04 -20.56 -17.14
C LEU A 108 -0.65 -21.83 -16.37
N GLN A 109 0.12 -22.73 -16.99
CA GLN A 109 0.61 -23.94 -16.34
C GLN A 109 1.50 -23.66 -15.13
N LEU A 110 2.38 -22.66 -15.23
CA LEU A 110 3.22 -22.21 -14.11
C LEU A 110 2.36 -21.75 -12.93
N LEU A 111 1.36 -20.90 -13.19
CA LEU A 111 0.48 -20.37 -12.16
C LEU A 111 -0.34 -21.48 -11.47
N VAL A 112 -0.89 -22.41 -12.25
CA VAL A 112 -1.60 -23.59 -11.72
C VAL A 112 -0.67 -24.42 -10.83
N LYS A 113 0.54 -24.72 -11.29
CA LYS A 113 1.55 -25.47 -10.51
C LYS A 113 1.90 -24.79 -9.19
N LYS A 114 1.84 -23.46 -9.14
CA LYS A 114 2.12 -22.65 -7.95
C LYS A 114 0.88 -22.40 -7.07
N GLY A 115 -0.30 -22.87 -7.47
CA GLY A 115 -1.55 -22.70 -6.71
C GLY A 115 -2.26 -21.36 -6.96
N PHE A 116 -1.87 -20.61 -8.00
CA PHE A 116 -2.43 -19.30 -8.36
C PHE A 116 -3.07 -19.31 -9.76
N GLY A 117 -3.64 -20.45 -10.16
CA GLY A 117 -4.32 -20.61 -11.45
C GLY A 117 -5.41 -19.54 -11.65
N PRO A 118 -5.37 -18.78 -12.76
CA PRO A 118 -6.32 -17.70 -12.99
C PRO A 118 -7.72 -18.24 -13.32
N LYS A 119 -8.74 -17.65 -12.67
CA LYS A 119 -10.14 -18.07 -12.80
C LYS A 119 -11.08 -16.89 -12.99
N VAL A 120 -12.10 -17.06 -13.82
CA VAL A 120 -13.22 -16.12 -13.98
C VAL A 120 -14.50 -16.86 -13.66
N GLN A 121 -15.21 -16.44 -12.59
CA GLN A 121 -16.44 -17.11 -12.13
C GLN A 121 -16.23 -18.62 -11.89
N GLU A 122 -15.13 -18.98 -11.21
CA GLU A 122 -14.69 -20.36 -10.93
C GLU A 122 -14.27 -21.20 -12.15
N VAL A 123 -14.32 -20.67 -13.37
CA VAL A 123 -13.83 -21.32 -14.59
C VAL A 123 -12.37 -20.93 -14.84
N ASP A 124 -11.51 -21.92 -15.11
CA ASP A 124 -10.11 -21.68 -15.44
C ASP A 124 -9.96 -20.90 -16.75
N VAL A 125 -9.10 -19.89 -16.75
CA VAL A 125 -8.79 -19.08 -17.94
C VAL A 125 -7.95 -19.91 -18.93
N THR A 126 -8.32 -19.86 -20.20
CA THR A 126 -7.65 -20.56 -21.31
C THR A 126 -6.86 -19.63 -22.23
N GLU A 127 -6.05 -20.18 -23.13
CA GLU A 127 -5.34 -19.40 -24.16
C GLU A 127 -6.32 -18.74 -25.16
N ASP A 128 -7.44 -19.40 -25.44
CA ASP A 128 -8.50 -18.86 -26.30
C ASP A 128 -9.14 -17.61 -25.68
N ASP A 129 -9.31 -17.61 -24.35
CA ASP A 129 -9.82 -16.43 -23.63
C ASP A 129 -8.85 -15.24 -23.74
N LEU A 130 -7.54 -15.49 -23.71
CA LEU A 130 -6.49 -14.46 -23.76
C LEU A 130 -6.19 -13.98 -25.18
N SER A 131 -6.60 -14.73 -26.21
CA SER A 131 -6.46 -14.36 -27.62
C SER A 131 -7.77 -13.85 -28.25
N ALA A 132 -8.84 -13.76 -27.46
CA ALA A 132 -10.16 -13.35 -27.91
C ALA A 132 -10.18 -11.92 -28.49
N VAL A 133 -10.93 -11.75 -29.59
CA VAL A 133 -11.22 -10.45 -30.20
C VAL A 133 -12.74 -10.32 -30.35
N PRO A 134 -13.41 -9.41 -29.61
CA PRO A 134 -12.86 -8.39 -28.71
C PRO A 134 -12.25 -8.95 -27.42
N ILE A 135 -11.35 -8.17 -26.79
CA ILE A 135 -10.58 -8.59 -25.61
C ILE A 135 -11.46 -9.03 -24.43
N ASN A 136 -11.18 -10.22 -23.89
CA ASN A 136 -11.80 -10.69 -22.66
C ASN A 136 -11.09 -10.09 -21.44
N THR A 137 -11.41 -8.84 -21.10
CA THR A 137 -10.73 -8.09 -20.02
C THR A 137 -10.74 -8.86 -18.68
N LYS A 138 -11.80 -9.63 -18.38
CA LYS A 138 -11.88 -10.42 -17.14
C LYS A 138 -10.81 -11.51 -17.08
N ALA A 139 -10.55 -12.20 -18.20
CA ALA A 139 -9.51 -13.23 -18.30
C ALA A 139 -8.12 -12.64 -18.08
N HIS A 140 -7.82 -11.51 -18.74
CA HIS A 140 -6.55 -10.81 -18.56
C HIS A 140 -6.35 -10.30 -17.12
N LEU A 141 -7.41 -9.76 -16.48
CA LEU A 141 -7.33 -9.36 -15.07
C LEU A 141 -7.10 -10.55 -14.14
N ALA A 142 -7.72 -11.70 -14.40
CA ALA A 142 -7.48 -12.91 -13.61
C ALA A 142 -6.03 -13.41 -13.76
N LEU A 143 -5.47 -13.36 -14.97
CA LEU A 143 -4.06 -13.67 -15.21
C LEU A 143 -3.13 -12.74 -14.44
N ILE A 144 -3.40 -11.42 -14.47
CA ILE A 144 -2.62 -10.43 -13.72
C ILE A 144 -2.75 -10.67 -12.20
N ASP A 145 -3.95 -10.92 -11.68
CA ASP A 145 -4.18 -11.23 -10.26
C ASP A 145 -3.37 -12.47 -9.83
N GLY A 146 -3.28 -13.49 -10.69
CA GLY A 146 -2.45 -14.68 -10.47
C GLY A 146 -0.96 -14.37 -10.42
N LEU A 147 -0.45 -13.55 -11.35
CA LEU A 147 0.94 -13.09 -11.37
C LEU A 147 1.27 -12.26 -10.11
N MET A 148 0.41 -11.32 -9.74
CA MET A 148 0.57 -10.53 -8.51
C MET A 148 0.63 -11.42 -7.26
N SER A 149 -0.28 -12.41 -7.18
CA SER A 149 -0.33 -13.34 -6.04
C SER A 149 0.94 -14.19 -5.95
N LEU A 150 1.43 -14.68 -7.09
CA LEU A 150 2.70 -15.41 -7.15
C LEU A 150 3.87 -14.54 -6.70
N ALA A 151 3.95 -13.30 -7.19
CA ALA A 151 4.99 -12.34 -6.85
C ALA A 151 4.98 -12.01 -5.34
N ALA A 152 3.81 -11.74 -4.77
CA ALA A 152 3.65 -11.49 -3.34
C ALA A 152 4.06 -12.72 -2.50
N ASN A 153 3.64 -13.91 -2.91
CA ASN A 153 4.02 -15.16 -2.24
C ASN A 153 5.53 -15.43 -2.28
N GLU A 154 6.17 -15.22 -3.43
CA GLU A 154 7.63 -15.35 -3.56
C GLU A 154 8.37 -14.28 -2.74
N ALA A 155 7.83 -13.07 -2.64
CA ALA A 155 8.38 -11.99 -1.81
C ALA A 155 8.36 -12.35 -0.32
N VAL A 156 7.20 -12.78 0.17
CA VAL A 156 7.01 -13.17 1.57
C VAL A 156 7.83 -14.41 1.92
N GLY A 157 7.87 -15.41 1.04
CA GLY A 157 8.57 -16.67 1.27
C GLY A 157 10.10 -16.55 1.47
N ARG A 158 10.69 -15.39 1.15
CA ARG A 158 12.11 -15.11 1.44
C ARG A 158 12.37 -14.70 2.88
N VAL A 159 11.34 -14.25 3.59
CA VAL A 159 11.48 -13.76 4.95
C VAL A 159 10.99 -14.85 5.90
N LYS A 160 11.82 -15.21 6.89
CA LYS A 160 11.42 -16.18 7.91
C LYS A 160 10.34 -15.56 8.79
N MET A 161 9.12 -16.06 8.66
CA MET A 161 7.99 -15.68 9.49
C MET A 161 7.82 -16.62 10.68
N ALA A 162 7.16 -16.12 11.74
CA ALA A 162 6.70 -16.99 12.82
C ALA A 162 5.60 -17.93 12.30
N ALA A 163 5.48 -19.13 12.86
CA ALA A 163 4.43 -20.07 12.46
C ALA A 163 3.01 -19.48 12.66
N GLU A 164 2.85 -18.57 13.61
CA GLU A 164 1.61 -17.84 13.91
C GLU A 164 1.17 -16.90 12.77
N ALA A 165 2.08 -16.52 11.86
CA ALA A 165 1.79 -15.62 10.76
C ALA A 165 0.80 -16.22 9.74
N GLU A 166 0.78 -17.55 9.58
CA GLU A 166 -0.12 -18.23 8.66
C GLU A 166 -1.57 -18.30 9.18
N LEU A 167 -1.75 -18.18 10.50
CA LEU A 167 -3.05 -18.23 11.20
C LEU A 167 -3.77 -16.87 11.24
N THR A 168 -3.15 -15.81 10.72
CA THR A 168 -3.66 -14.44 10.81
C THR A 168 -4.71 -14.17 9.72
N GLY A 169 -5.92 -14.69 9.90
CA GLY A 169 -7.09 -14.35 9.06
C GLY A 169 -7.48 -15.39 8.00
N ALA A 170 -8.49 -15.05 7.20
CA ALA A 170 -9.09 -15.94 6.19
C ALA A 170 -8.51 -15.73 4.76
N GLY A 171 -7.49 -14.88 4.62
CA GLY A 171 -6.86 -14.53 3.34
C GLY A 171 -5.91 -15.62 2.83
N ALA A 172 -5.21 -15.31 1.73
CA ALA A 172 -4.14 -16.19 1.25
C ALA A 172 -2.98 -16.25 2.28
N PRO A 173 -2.21 -17.35 2.36
CA PRO A 173 -1.12 -17.46 3.35
C PRO A 173 -0.12 -16.30 3.31
N TRP A 174 0.23 -15.81 2.11
CA TRP A 174 1.12 -14.66 1.93
C TRP A 174 0.49 -13.34 2.42
N GLU A 175 -0.83 -13.19 2.31
CA GLU A 175 -1.56 -12.02 2.77
C GLU A 175 -1.60 -11.98 4.30
N ASN A 176 -1.96 -13.11 4.92
CA ASN A 176 -1.95 -13.29 6.37
C ASN A 176 -0.56 -12.99 6.95
N ALA A 177 0.50 -13.48 6.31
CA ALA A 177 1.87 -13.22 6.71
C ALA A 177 2.27 -11.74 6.62
N LEU A 178 1.81 -11.00 5.60
CA LEU A 178 2.03 -9.56 5.50
C LEU A 178 1.28 -8.78 6.58
N LEU A 179 0.02 -9.13 6.85
CA LEU A 179 -0.77 -8.49 7.92
C LEU A 179 -0.14 -8.74 9.29
N PHE A 180 0.32 -9.97 9.54
CA PHE A 180 1.09 -10.29 10.74
C PHE A 180 2.37 -9.45 10.85
N TRP A 181 3.12 -9.31 9.75
CA TRP A 181 4.33 -8.49 9.74
C TRP A 181 4.04 -7.03 10.09
N VAL A 182 3.01 -6.44 9.48
CA VAL A 182 2.57 -5.06 9.78
C VAL A 182 2.20 -4.90 11.24
N ASN A 183 1.42 -5.85 11.80
CA ASN A 183 1.08 -5.82 13.23
C ASN A 183 2.31 -5.88 14.13
N ARG A 184 3.29 -6.72 13.79
CA ARG A 184 4.53 -6.83 14.55
C ARG A 184 5.33 -5.53 14.53
N LEU A 185 5.38 -4.83 13.40
CA LEU A 185 6.03 -3.53 13.29
C LEU A 185 5.29 -2.47 14.14
N ASN A 186 3.97 -2.42 14.03
CA ASN A 186 3.14 -1.52 14.82
C ASN A 186 3.29 -1.76 16.32
N GLN A 187 3.36 -3.02 16.74
CA GLN A 187 3.60 -3.38 18.15
C GLN A 187 4.96 -2.87 18.63
N LYS A 188 6.03 -3.09 17.85
CA LYS A 188 7.37 -2.58 18.20
C LYS A 188 7.41 -1.05 18.29
N LEU A 189 6.72 -0.36 17.39
CA LEU A 189 6.64 1.10 17.43
C LEU A 189 5.86 1.59 18.66
N ARG A 190 4.81 0.88 19.06
CA ARG A 190 4.11 1.16 20.32
C ARG A 190 5.03 1.04 21.52
N GLU A 191 5.72 -0.10 21.66
CA GLU A 191 6.65 -0.36 22.77
C GLU A 191 7.74 0.72 22.86
N THR A 192 8.38 1.03 21.73
CA THR A 192 9.43 2.08 21.68
C THR A 192 8.91 3.48 21.99
N THR A 193 7.69 3.83 21.56
CA THR A 193 7.11 5.15 21.85
C THR A 193 6.64 5.27 23.31
N GLU A 194 6.19 4.17 23.91
CA GLU A 194 5.82 4.13 25.33
C GLU A 194 7.05 4.22 26.25
N ASP A 195 8.17 3.57 25.88
CA ASP A 195 9.44 3.63 26.62
C ASP A 195 10.10 5.03 26.57
N GLU A 196 9.87 5.80 25.50
CA GLU A 196 10.36 7.17 25.34
C GLU A 196 9.53 8.23 26.10
N GLU A 197 8.38 7.86 26.69
CA GLU A 197 7.55 8.73 27.55
C GLU A 197 7.85 8.45 29.04
N PRO A 198 8.91 9.04 29.65
CA PRO A 198 9.16 8.88 31.06
C PRO A 198 8.05 9.54 31.88
N SER A 199 7.55 8.78 32.85
CA SER A 199 6.59 9.14 33.89
C SER A 199 6.60 10.64 34.25
N LYS A 200 5.66 11.40 33.72
CA LYS A 200 5.18 12.65 34.35
C LYS A 200 3.98 12.37 35.24
N THR A 201 4.14 11.39 36.13
CA THR A 201 3.23 11.22 37.26
C THR A 201 3.78 12.07 38.39
N CYS A 202 3.08 13.18 38.63
CA CYS A 202 3.28 14.07 39.75
C CYS A 202 3.17 13.27 41.06
N THR A 203 4.31 12.97 41.68
CA THR A 203 4.36 12.59 43.10
C THR A 203 5.58 13.29 43.70
N ASP A 204 5.41 14.58 43.95
CA ASP A 204 6.29 15.27 44.88
C ASP A 204 5.44 16.19 45.76
N LEU A 205 4.71 15.55 46.68
CA LEU A 205 4.15 16.21 47.86
C LEU A 205 5.27 16.28 48.91
N GLN A 206 6.04 17.37 48.82
CA GLN A 206 6.62 18.17 49.89
C GLN A 206 6.98 17.50 51.22
N THR A 207 8.28 17.54 51.55
CA THR A 207 8.72 18.04 52.87
C THR A 207 10.07 18.78 52.82
N ALA A 208 9.97 20.11 52.99
CA ALA A 208 10.85 21.06 53.70
C ALA A 208 12.38 21.21 53.40
N GLN A 209 12.73 22.43 52.95
CA GLN A 209 13.88 23.31 53.33
C GLN A 209 15.33 22.80 53.10
N ASP A 210 16.32 23.55 52.61
CA ASP A 210 16.52 24.99 52.46
C ASP A 210 17.74 25.25 51.52
N SER A 211 17.81 26.47 50.98
CA SER A 211 18.98 27.17 50.39
C SER A 211 19.20 27.19 48.85
N CYS A 212 19.38 28.44 48.38
CA CYS A 212 19.99 28.92 47.13
C CYS A 212 19.11 29.17 45.87
N GLN A 213 18.40 30.30 45.92
CA GLN A 213 18.41 31.44 44.96
C GLN A 213 18.38 31.18 43.43
N SER A 214 17.29 31.58 42.75
CA SER A 214 17.25 32.75 41.84
C SER A 214 15.97 32.79 40.97
N ASN A 215 15.16 33.84 41.19
CA ASN A 215 14.22 34.51 40.27
C ASN A 215 13.04 33.75 39.62
N ARG A 216 12.07 33.36 40.45
CA ARG A 216 10.72 32.85 40.08
C ARG A 216 9.64 33.94 39.87
N TRP A 217 9.97 35.13 39.39
CA TRP A 217 8.97 36.22 39.25
C TRP A 217 8.79 36.81 37.85
N TYR A 218 9.60 36.42 36.85
CA TYR A 218 9.55 36.99 35.50
C TYR A 218 8.71 36.17 34.50
N TRP A 219 7.48 35.77 34.86
CA TRP A 219 6.50 35.27 33.89
C TRP A 219 5.14 35.98 33.97
N LYS A 220 5.03 37.01 34.83
CA LYS A 220 3.75 37.68 35.11
C LYS A 220 3.46 38.93 34.28
N LEU A 221 4.31 39.36 33.35
CA LEU A 221 4.06 40.57 32.55
C LEU A 221 4.60 40.47 31.11
N VAL A 222 4.07 39.55 30.30
CA VAL A 222 4.22 39.62 28.84
C VAL A 222 2.83 39.48 28.20
N PRO A 223 2.39 40.43 27.33
CA PRO A 223 1.05 40.45 26.77
C PRO A 223 0.66 39.15 26.04
N ILE A 224 -0.60 38.77 26.24
CA ILE A 224 -1.31 37.59 25.72
C ILE A 224 -1.42 37.65 24.19
N ARG A 225 -0.33 37.59 23.41
CA ARG A 225 -0.36 37.47 21.92
C ARG A 225 0.84 36.74 21.30
N TYR A 226 1.50 35.82 22.02
CA TYR A 226 2.56 34.98 21.41
C TYR A 226 2.69 33.61 22.08
N ARG A 227 1.56 32.90 22.25
CA ARG A 227 1.50 31.50 22.74
C ARG A 227 0.53 30.65 21.92
N LYS A 228 0.54 30.80 20.59
CA LYS A 228 -0.33 30.05 19.68
C LYS A 228 0.38 28.95 18.89
N ASP A 229 1.57 28.52 19.31
CA ASP A 229 2.38 27.58 18.50
C ASP A 229 3.10 26.46 19.28
N ARG A 230 2.73 26.21 20.55
CA ARG A 230 3.28 25.08 21.34
C ARG A 230 2.24 24.35 22.19
N VAL A 231 1.00 24.30 21.70
CA VAL A 231 -0.07 23.48 22.30
C VAL A 231 -0.73 22.62 21.22
N GLN A 232 0.06 21.97 20.38
CA GLN A 232 -0.33 20.62 19.97
C GLN A 232 0.11 19.75 21.13
N SER A 233 -0.84 19.40 21.99
CA SER A 233 -0.66 18.29 22.93
C SER A 233 -0.04 17.15 22.14
N LYS A 234 1.17 16.71 22.52
CA LYS A 234 1.71 15.43 22.05
C LYS A 234 0.68 14.37 22.43
N LEU A 235 -0.25 14.08 21.52
CA LEU A 235 -1.13 12.95 21.66
C LEU A 235 -0.24 11.74 21.44
N THR A 236 -0.25 10.81 22.39
CA THR A 236 0.45 9.54 22.26
C THR A 236 -0.03 8.88 20.96
N PRO A 237 0.88 8.54 20.03
CA PRO A 237 0.46 8.02 18.74
C PRO A 237 -0.23 6.66 18.91
N THR A 238 -1.40 6.50 18.29
CA THR A 238 -2.14 5.24 18.33
C THR A 238 -1.81 4.38 17.12
N PHE A 239 -1.18 3.23 17.35
CA PHE A 239 -0.94 2.23 16.32
C PHE A 239 -2.14 1.27 16.23
N PRO A 240 -2.79 1.08 15.07
CA PRO A 240 -3.92 0.15 14.96
C PRO A 240 -3.44 -1.30 14.86
N VAL A 241 -4.26 -2.24 15.36
CA VAL A 241 -4.16 -3.67 15.03
C VAL A 241 -4.91 -3.91 13.73
N VAL A 242 -4.26 -4.56 12.78
CA VAL A 242 -4.76 -4.84 11.43
C VAL A 242 -5.20 -6.29 11.37
N THR A 243 -6.48 -6.51 11.08
CA THR A 243 -7.07 -7.85 10.92
C THR A 243 -7.35 -8.20 9.47
N GLY A 244 -7.43 -7.19 8.60
CA GLY A 244 -7.59 -7.37 7.16
C GLY A 244 -7.15 -6.14 6.38
N VAL A 245 -7.14 -6.26 5.05
CA VAL A 245 -6.73 -5.19 4.13
C VAL A 245 -7.54 -3.91 4.33
N LYS A 246 -8.81 -4.01 4.74
CA LYS A 246 -9.66 -2.84 4.98
C LYS A 246 -9.14 -1.95 6.12
N ASP A 247 -8.47 -2.51 7.12
CA ASP A 247 -7.91 -1.76 8.25
C ASP A 247 -6.71 -0.90 7.84
N LEU A 248 -6.16 -1.12 6.64
CA LEU A 248 -5.09 -0.31 6.06
C LEU A 248 -5.61 1.00 5.41
N SER A 249 -6.93 1.13 5.21
CA SER A 249 -7.53 2.22 4.42
C SER A 249 -7.44 3.62 5.04
N ASN A 250 -7.11 3.73 6.33
CA ASN A 250 -6.84 5.02 6.97
C ASN A 250 -5.36 5.45 6.89
N GLY A 251 -4.52 4.61 6.28
CA GLY A 251 -3.08 4.87 6.10
C GLY A 251 -2.23 4.74 7.36
N CYS A 252 -2.79 4.59 8.56
CA CYS A 252 -2.02 4.58 9.80
C CYS A 252 -0.99 3.43 9.85
N ALA A 253 -1.45 2.21 9.60
CA ALA A 253 -0.58 1.03 9.66
C ALA A 253 0.51 1.03 8.57
N ILE A 254 0.17 1.50 7.36
CA ILE A 254 1.12 1.60 6.26
C ILE A 254 2.16 2.68 6.57
N ALA A 255 1.73 3.88 6.99
CA ALA A 255 2.64 4.97 7.32
C ALA A 255 3.56 4.62 8.49
N ALA A 256 3.05 3.92 9.52
CA ALA A 256 3.86 3.40 10.61
C ALA A 256 4.92 2.39 10.12
N ALA A 257 4.56 1.45 9.25
CA ALA A 257 5.52 0.52 8.66
C ALA A 257 6.60 1.24 7.83
N LEU A 258 6.22 2.25 7.05
CA LEU A 258 7.18 3.09 6.30
C LEU A 258 8.12 3.85 7.24
N HIS A 259 7.58 4.46 8.30
CA HIS A 259 8.37 5.12 9.33
C HIS A 259 9.37 4.17 9.99
N TYR A 260 8.95 2.94 10.33
CA TYR A 260 9.83 1.96 10.96
C TYR A 260 11.11 1.68 10.13
N TYR A 261 10.96 1.54 8.81
CA TYR A 261 12.11 1.28 7.93
C TYR A 261 12.85 2.55 7.50
N CYS A 262 12.15 3.67 7.37
CA CYS A 262 12.68 4.91 6.84
C CYS A 262 12.32 6.12 7.72
N PRO A 263 12.74 6.14 9.00
CA PRO A 263 12.30 7.15 9.96
C PRO A 263 12.77 8.57 9.59
N GLN A 264 13.86 8.67 8.83
CA GLN A 264 14.40 9.94 8.34
C GLN A 264 13.64 10.50 7.14
N LEU A 265 12.95 9.65 6.38
CA LEU A 265 12.20 10.04 5.18
C LEU A 265 10.72 10.27 5.50
N LEU A 266 10.18 9.56 6.49
CA LEU A 266 8.82 9.76 7.00
C LEU A 266 8.85 9.85 8.53
N PRO A 267 9.07 11.04 9.10
CA PRO A 267 9.01 11.26 10.54
C PRO A 267 7.62 10.96 11.10
N LEU A 268 7.56 10.42 12.32
CA LEU A 268 6.28 10.02 12.92
C LEU A 268 5.40 11.23 13.25
N GLU A 269 6.00 12.39 13.57
CA GLU A 269 5.28 13.65 13.83
C GLU A 269 4.53 14.22 12.62
N ASP A 270 4.85 13.73 11.43
CA ASP A 270 4.20 14.11 10.18
C ASP A 270 3.03 13.18 9.85
N VAL A 271 2.85 12.07 10.56
CA VAL A 271 1.76 11.11 10.37
C VAL A 271 0.61 11.36 11.35
N CYS A 272 -0.63 11.34 10.87
CA CYS A 272 -1.80 11.40 11.74
C CYS A 272 -2.07 10.02 12.37
N LEU A 273 -1.66 9.83 13.62
CA LEU A 273 -1.93 8.61 14.41
C LEU A 273 -2.82 8.95 15.61
N LYS A 274 -4.13 8.77 15.45
CA LYS A 274 -5.15 9.08 16.47
C LYS A 274 -6.00 7.84 16.75
N ASP A 275 -6.58 7.76 17.95
CA ASP A 275 -7.56 6.73 18.30
C ASP A 275 -8.76 6.73 17.36
N THR A 276 -9.23 7.92 16.98
CA THR A 276 -10.32 8.11 16.03
C THR A 276 -9.82 8.92 14.84
N MET A 277 -9.81 8.29 13.67
CA MET A 277 -9.39 8.90 12.41
C MET A 277 -10.58 9.54 11.70
N SER A 278 -10.46 10.84 11.37
CA SER A 278 -11.41 11.48 10.45
C SER A 278 -11.07 11.14 8.99
N LEU A 279 -12.01 11.41 8.07
CA LEU A 279 -11.75 11.27 6.64
C LEU A 279 -10.55 12.13 6.19
N ALA A 280 -10.42 13.35 6.72
CA ALA A 280 -9.32 14.24 6.38
C ALA A 280 -7.97 13.71 6.86
N ASP A 281 -7.93 13.12 8.07
CA ASP A 281 -6.71 12.50 8.60
C ASP A 281 -6.29 11.30 7.75
N SER A 282 -7.25 10.45 7.36
CA SER A 282 -7.00 9.29 6.50
C SER A 282 -6.47 9.72 5.14
N LEU A 283 -7.12 10.71 4.50
CA LEU A 283 -6.69 11.25 3.21
C LEU A 283 -5.27 11.79 3.26
N TYR A 284 -4.95 12.56 4.31
CA TYR A 284 -3.63 13.11 4.50
C TYR A 284 -2.56 12.01 4.62
N ASN A 285 -2.80 10.98 5.44
CA ASN A 285 -1.89 9.84 5.54
C ASN A 285 -1.72 9.09 4.21
N LEU A 286 -2.82 8.85 3.48
CA LEU A 286 -2.77 8.17 2.18
C LEU A 286 -2.01 8.98 1.12
N GLN A 287 -2.12 10.31 1.14
CA GLN A 287 -1.33 11.16 0.26
C GLN A 287 0.16 11.11 0.60
N LEU A 288 0.52 11.15 1.89
CA LEU A 288 1.91 10.97 2.32
C LEU A 288 2.48 9.63 1.84
N ILE A 289 1.70 8.54 1.95
CA ILE A 289 2.11 7.22 1.47
C ILE A 289 2.34 7.22 -0.04
N ARG A 290 1.46 7.88 -0.82
CA ARG A 290 1.62 7.98 -2.27
C ARG A 290 2.86 8.79 -2.64
N GLU A 291 3.08 9.95 -2.04
CA GLU A 291 4.27 10.76 -2.27
C GLU A 291 5.55 9.99 -1.91
N PHE A 292 5.54 9.29 -0.78
CA PHE A 292 6.65 8.44 -0.37
C PHE A 292 6.92 7.32 -1.39
N SER A 293 5.87 6.69 -1.91
CA SER A 293 6.01 5.66 -2.94
C SER A 293 6.61 6.22 -4.22
N GLU A 294 6.15 7.40 -4.64
CA GLU A 294 6.62 8.10 -5.84
C GLU A 294 8.09 8.51 -5.69
N SER A 295 8.50 9.06 -4.54
CA SER A 295 9.85 9.60 -4.33
C SER A 295 10.89 8.55 -3.95
N SER A 296 10.49 7.54 -3.18
CA SER A 296 11.43 6.67 -2.43
C SER A 296 11.31 5.20 -2.78
N LEU A 297 10.20 4.77 -3.42
CA LEU A 297 9.93 3.37 -3.76
C LEU A 297 9.70 3.15 -5.26
N GLN A 298 10.34 3.95 -6.12
CA GLN A 298 10.27 3.80 -7.58
C GLN A 298 8.84 3.82 -8.14
N SER A 299 7.94 4.57 -7.49
CA SER A 299 6.52 4.64 -7.87
C SER A 299 5.85 3.26 -7.94
N CYS A 300 6.17 2.38 -6.98
CA CYS A 300 5.69 1.00 -6.95
C CYS A 300 4.18 0.85 -6.68
N CYS A 301 3.49 1.90 -6.23
CA CYS A 301 2.07 1.87 -5.91
C CYS A 301 1.22 2.29 -7.12
N PRO A 302 0.52 1.37 -7.81
CA PRO A 302 -0.32 1.69 -8.96
C PRO A 302 -1.69 2.27 -8.57
N LEU A 303 -1.96 2.41 -7.27
CA LEU A 303 -3.26 2.75 -6.70
C LEU A 303 -3.44 4.27 -6.54
N ALA A 304 -4.65 4.73 -6.82
CA ALA A 304 -5.10 6.07 -6.47
C ALA A 304 -5.41 6.16 -4.96
N VAL A 305 -5.60 7.39 -4.46
CA VAL A 305 -5.98 7.61 -3.05
C VAL A 305 -7.33 6.95 -2.77
N GLU A 306 -8.27 7.06 -3.70
CA GLU A 306 -9.61 6.46 -3.62
C GLU A 306 -9.57 4.94 -3.56
N ASP A 307 -8.64 4.30 -4.29
CA ASP A 307 -8.47 2.85 -4.26
C ASP A 307 -8.09 2.37 -2.86
N LEU A 308 -7.15 3.07 -2.22
CA LEU A 308 -6.69 2.77 -0.86
C LEU A 308 -7.77 3.08 0.18
N LEU A 309 -8.48 4.19 0.03
CA LEU A 309 -9.53 4.63 0.95
C LEU A 309 -10.76 3.70 0.91
N TYR A 310 -11.25 3.41 -0.29
CA TYR A 310 -12.46 2.62 -0.45
C TYR A 310 -12.21 1.15 -0.21
N ALA A 311 -11.02 0.63 -0.52
CA ALA A 311 -10.57 -0.74 -0.25
C ALA A 311 -11.74 -1.74 -0.37
N PRO A 312 -12.32 -1.88 -1.58
CA PRO A 312 -13.49 -2.70 -1.79
C PRO A 312 -13.21 -4.15 -1.34
N PRO A 313 -14.20 -4.82 -0.74
CA PRO A 313 -14.01 -6.19 -0.28
C PRO A 313 -13.64 -7.10 -1.46
N HIS A 314 -12.73 -8.05 -1.23
CA HIS A 314 -12.49 -9.11 -2.19
C HIS A 314 -13.79 -9.89 -2.37
N PRO A 315 -14.26 -10.15 -3.60
CA PRO A 315 -15.41 -11.03 -3.79
C PRO A 315 -15.07 -12.36 -3.14
N ALA A 316 -15.90 -12.78 -2.18
CA ALA A 316 -15.63 -13.94 -1.35
C ALA A 316 -15.29 -15.14 -2.24
N ARG A 317 -14.07 -15.67 -2.11
CA ARG A 317 -13.80 -17.06 -2.52
C ARG A 317 -14.74 -17.89 -1.65
N THR A 318 -15.78 -18.45 -2.24
CA THR A 318 -16.64 -19.40 -1.54
C THR A 318 -15.73 -20.50 -1.01
N HIS A 319 -15.54 -20.53 0.31
CA HIS A 319 -14.72 -21.53 0.98
C HIS A 319 -15.17 -22.92 0.54
N GLN A 320 -14.27 -23.65 -0.11
CA GLN A 320 -14.37 -25.10 -0.20
C GLN A 320 -14.19 -25.67 1.21
N HIS A 321 -15.26 -25.77 1.97
CA HIS A 321 -15.40 -26.88 2.89
C HIS A 321 -16.00 -28.04 2.08
N SER A 322 -15.12 -28.85 1.49
CA SER A 322 -15.47 -30.24 1.25
C SER A 322 -15.50 -30.92 2.61
N PRO A 323 -16.65 -31.39 3.12
CA PRO A 323 -16.63 -32.28 4.26
C PRO A 323 -15.94 -33.56 3.80
N ILE A 324 -14.83 -33.89 4.45
CA ILE A 324 -14.24 -35.22 4.39
C ILE A 324 -15.33 -36.18 4.88
N LEU A 325 -15.82 -37.03 3.98
CA LEU A 325 -16.45 -38.31 4.32
C LEU A 325 -15.36 -39.38 4.33
#